data_AF-A0A0F3GP68-F1
#
_entry.id   AF-A0A0F3GP68-F1
#
_cell.length_a   1.000
_cell.length_b   1.000
_cell.length_c   1.000
_cell.angle_alpha   90.00
_cell.angle_beta   90.00
_cell.angle_gamma   90.00
#
_symmetry.space_group_name_H-M   'P 1'
#
loop_
_entity.id
_entity.type
_entity.pdbx_description
1 polymer ?
#
loop_
_entity_poly.entity_id
_entity_poly.type
_entity_poly.pdbx_seq_one_letter_code
_entity_poly.pdbx_strand_id
1 'polypeptide(L)'
;LVELFVRLNKPVILVVVICPVLLLLDEPGAGMNSSEIAKLRQQIQWVGQKFALTIILIEHHMGLVMEVCQRVVVLDFGSVIAQGTPQEVRNDPRVIEVYLGKGS
;
A
#
# COMPACT_ATOMS: atom_id res chain seq x y z
N LEU A 1 20.25 -2.29 23.01
CA LEU A 1 20.73 -2.31 21.61
C LEU A 1 19.64 -2.99 20.80
N VAL A 2 18.71 -2.31 20.14
CA VAL A 2 18.79 -1.04 19.41
C VAL A 2 17.57 -0.18 19.76
N GLU A 3 17.82 1.02 20.30
CA GLU A 3 16.85 2.11 20.31
C GLU A 3 16.78 2.69 18.89
N LEU A 4 15.58 2.85 18.33
CA LEU A 4 15.39 3.78 17.23
C LEU A 4 14.11 4.58 17.47
N PHE A 5 14.30 5.70 18.15
CA PHE A 5 13.30 6.74 18.35
C PHE A 5 13.16 7.52 17.03
N VAL A 6 12.14 7.22 16.22
CA VAL A 6 11.83 8.05 15.05
C VAL A 6 10.91 9.18 15.50
N ARG A 7 11.52 10.33 15.76
CA ARG A 7 10.82 11.61 15.97
C ARG A 7 10.79 12.35 14.64
N LEU A 8 9.71 12.18 13.88
CA LEU A 8 9.41 13.00 12.71
C LEU A 8 7.95 13.49 12.80
N ASN A 9 7.77 14.80 12.63
CA ASN A 9 6.52 15.54 12.80
C ASN A 9 5.49 15.32 11.66
N LYS A 10 5.25 14.08 11.22
CA LYS A 10 4.13 13.63 10.35
C LYS A 10 3.91 12.12 10.58
N PRO A 11 2.67 11.59 10.48
CA PRO A 11 2.40 10.20 10.82
C PRO A 11 2.97 9.26 9.73
N VAL A 12 4.18 8.75 9.95
CA VAL A 12 4.72 7.62 9.18
C VAL A 12 5.35 6.67 10.18
N ILE A 13 4.74 5.51 10.40
CA ILE A 13 5.29 4.45 11.22
C ILE A 13 5.82 3.35 10.29
N LEU A 14 7.15 3.29 10.15
CA LEU A 14 7.85 2.19 9.49
C LEU A 14 8.19 1.14 10.55
N VAL A 15 7.55 -0.04 10.50
CA VAL A 15 7.89 -1.19 11.36
C VAL A 15 8.61 -2.24 10.54
N VAL A 16 9.84 -2.58 10.93
CA VAL A 16 10.58 -3.74 10.42
C VAL A 16 10.47 -4.85 11.45
N VAL A 17 9.74 -5.93 11.11
CA VAL A 17 9.63 -7.12 11.97
C VAL A 17 10.56 -8.20 11.44
N ILE A 18 11.38 -8.77 12.33
CA ILE A 18 12.38 -9.77 11.98
C ILE A 18 11.73 -11.16 11.97
N CYS A 19 11.60 -11.73 10.76
CA CYS A 19 11.20 -13.10 10.40
C CYS A 19 9.70 -13.47 10.51
N PRO A 20 8.97 -13.58 9.36
CA PRO A 20 9.41 -13.31 8.00
C PRO A 20 9.72 -11.81 7.85
N VAL A 21 10.65 -11.44 6.97
CA VAL A 21 11.06 -10.04 6.78
C VAL A 21 9.90 -9.29 6.09
N LEU A 22 9.00 -8.79 6.92
CA LEU A 22 7.77 -8.11 6.54
C LEU A 22 8.04 -6.61 6.53
N LEU A 23 7.81 -5.98 5.39
CA LEU A 23 7.85 -4.53 5.22
C LEU A 23 6.42 -4.00 5.15
N LEU A 24 6.00 -3.26 6.17
CA LEU A 24 4.73 -2.55 6.17
C LEU A 24 4.96 -1.10 5.74
N LEU A 25 4.23 -0.67 4.71
CA LEU A 25 4.24 0.70 4.22
C LEU A 25 2.83 1.28 4.39
N ASP A 26 2.72 2.29 5.24
CA ASP A 26 1.46 2.97 5.53
C ASP A 26 1.41 4.30 4.78
N GLU A 27 0.55 4.38 3.75
CA GLU A 27 0.36 5.51 2.83
C GLU A 27 1.67 6.19 2.35
N PRO A 28 2.64 5.43 1.82
CA PRO A 28 3.95 5.98 1.47
C PRO A 28 3.88 6.96 0.30
N GLY A 29 2.81 6.95 -0.51
CA GLY A 29 2.59 7.87 -1.62
C GLY A 29 1.91 9.18 -1.24
N ALA A 30 1.49 9.37 0.01
CA ALA A 30 0.71 10.53 0.42
C ALA A 30 1.48 11.85 0.19
N GLY A 31 0.88 12.78 -0.55
CA GLY A 31 1.45 14.10 -0.84
C GLY A 31 2.58 14.09 -1.88
N MET A 32 2.85 12.95 -2.54
CA MET A 32 3.81 12.85 -3.64
C MET A 32 3.17 13.16 -4.99
N ASN A 33 3.95 13.74 -5.90
CA ASN A 33 3.54 13.91 -7.30
C ASN A 33 3.73 12.63 -8.12
N SER A 34 3.18 12.57 -9.33
CA SER A 34 3.22 11.37 -10.19
C SER A 34 4.64 10.85 -10.47
N SER A 35 5.63 11.74 -10.57
CA SER A 35 7.02 11.34 -10.80
C SER A 35 7.67 10.73 -9.56
N GLU A 36 7.29 11.21 -8.37
CA GLU A 36 7.74 10.69 -7.08
C GLU A 36 7.09 9.33 -6.79
N ILE A 37 5.80 9.18 -7.08
CA ILE A 37 5.09 7.89 -7.00
C ILE A 37 5.75 6.84 -7.90
N ALA A 38 6.13 7.21 -9.13
CA ALA A 38 6.82 6.30 -10.05
C ALA A 38 8.19 5.84 -9.51
N LYS A 39 8.93 6.73 -8.83
CA LYS A 39 10.20 6.39 -8.18
C LYS A 39 9.98 5.49 -6.96
N LEU A 40 9.01 5.83 -6.11
CA LEU A 40 8.63 5.04 -4.94
C LEU A 40 8.27 3.60 -5.36
N ARG A 41 7.47 3.45 -6.42
CA ARG A 41 7.15 2.15 -7.00
C ARG A 41 8.39 1.32 -7.31
N GLN A 42 9.34 1.89 -8.04
CA GLN A 42 10.57 1.20 -8.43
C GLN A 42 11.38 0.77 -7.21
N GLN A 43 11.43 1.61 -6.17
CA GLN A 43 12.13 1.29 -4.93
C GLN A 43 11.47 0.14 -4.18
N ILE A 44 10.13 0.14 -4.05
CA ILE A 44 9.38 -0.93 -3.38
C ILE A 44 9.61 -2.27 -4.10
N GLN A 45 9.50 -2.29 -5.43
CA GLN A 45 9.73 -3.49 -6.23
C GLN A 45 11.19 -3.98 -6.08
N TRP A 46 12.15 -3.07 -6.12
CA TRP A 46 13.57 -3.40 -5.98
C TRP A 46 13.89 -3.99 -4.61
N VAL A 47 13.43 -3.36 -3.51
CA VAL A 47 13.67 -3.85 -2.14
C VAL A 47 13.01 -5.22 -1.95
N GLY A 48 11.77 -5.39 -2.40
CA GLY A 48 11.04 -6.65 -2.30
C GLY A 48 11.79 -7.80 -3.00
N GLN A 49 12.30 -7.56 -4.20
CA GLN A 49 13.08 -8.55 -4.95
C GLN A 49 14.47 -8.78 -4.34
N LYS A 50 15.18 -7.71 -3.99
CA LYS A 50 16.58 -7.77 -3.53
C LYS A 50 16.73 -8.52 -2.21
N PHE A 51 15.77 -8.37 -1.31
CA PHE A 51 15.80 -8.95 0.03
C PHE A 51 14.75 -10.05 0.24
N ALA A 52 14.01 -10.43 -0.80
CA ALA A 52 12.91 -11.41 -0.75
C ALA A 52 11.90 -11.09 0.36
N LEU A 53 11.48 -9.82 0.44
CA LEU A 53 10.56 -9.35 1.48
C LEU A 53 9.11 -9.67 1.13
N THR A 54 8.32 -9.95 2.17
CA THR A 54 6.87 -9.78 2.07
C THR A 54 6.57 -8.31 2.30
N ILE A 55 5.81 -7.68 1.41
CA ILE A 55 5.44 -6.26 1.52
C ILE A 55 3.93 -6.15 1.71
N ILE A 56 3.50 -5.45 2.76
CA ILE A 56 2.12 -4.99 2.92
C ILE A 56 2.11 -3.50 2.64
N LEU A 57 1.33 -3.11 1.64
CA LEU A 57 1.15 -1.71 1.23
C LEU A 57 -0.27 -1.29 1.57
N ILE A 58 -0.41 -0.29 2.44
CA ILE A 58 -1.66 0.42 2.69
C ILE A 58 -1.60 1.70 1.86
N GLU A 59 -2.52 1.85 0.91
CA GLU A 59 -2.49 2.97 -0.03
C GLU A 59 -3.86 3.19 -0.67
N HIS A 60 -4.20 4.45 -0.96
CA HIS A 60 -5.41 4.84 -1.68
C HIS A 60 -5.12 5.24 -3.14
N HIS A 61 -3.85 5.51 -3.49
CA HIS A 61 -3.43 5.75 -4.86
C HIS A 61 -3.50 4.47 -5.72
N MET A 62 -4.60 4.28 -6.45
CA MET A 62 -4.85 3.09 -7.28
C MET A 62 -3.76 2.81 -8.30
N GLY A 63 -3.12 3.82 -8.89
CA GLY A 63 -2.00 3.58 -9.81
C GLY A 63 -0.82 2.84 -9.16
N LEU A 64 -0.56 3.08 -7.88
CA LEU A 64 0.54 2.44 -7.16
C LEU A 64 0.15 1.02 -6.77
N VAL A 65 -1.05 0.84 -6.22
CA VAL A 65 -1.60 -0.47 -5.84
C VAL A 65 -1.64 -1.43 -7.03
N MET A 66 -2.11 -0.96 -8.18
CA MET A 66 -2.30 -1.80 -9.37
C MET A 66 -0.98 -2.27 -9.99
N GLU A 67 0.11 -1.53 -9.79
CA GLU A 67 1.43 -1.84 -10.37
C GLU A 67 2.36 -2.57 -9.38
N VAL A 68 2.15 -2.43 -8.08
CA VAL A 68 3.01 -3.01 -7.04
C VAL A 68 2.43 -4.30 -6.47
N CYS A 69 1.12 -4.34 -6.20
CA CYS A 69 0.52 -5.41 -5.43
C CYS A 69 0.17 -6.61 -6.31
N GLN A 70 0.44 -7.81 -5.81
CA GLN A 70 -0.02 -9.06 -6.46
C GLN A 70 -1.42 -9.46 -6.00
N ARG A 71 -1.77 -9.08 -4.76
CA ARG A 71 -3.09 -9.27 -4.16
C ARG A 71 -3.49 -7.97 -3.48
N VAL A 72 -4.77 -7.66 -3.55
CA VAL A 72 -5.38 -6.46 -2.97
C VAL A 72 -6.55 -6.90 -2.10
N VAL A 73 -6.69 -6.24 -0.95
CA VAL A 73 -7.85 -6.35 -0.07
C VAL A 73 -8.39 -4.93 0.10
N VAL A 74 -9.69 -4.76 -0.13
CA VAL A 74 -10.36 -3.47 0.05
C VAL A 74 -11.25 -3.57 1.28
N LEU A 75 -11.09 -2.61 2.17
CA LEU A 75 -11.84 -2.46 3.40
C LEU A 75 -12.73 -1.24 3.29
N ASP A 76 -14.01 -1.38 3.65
CA ASP A 76 -14.95 -0.28 3.83
C ASP A 76 -15.67 -0.45 5.18
N PHE A 77 -15.68 0.61 5.99
CA PHE A 77 -16.19 0.61 7.37
C PHE A 77 -15.77 -0.62 8.21
N GLY A 78 -14.50 -1.02 8.10
CA GLY A 78 -13.95 -2.16 8.84
C GLY A 78 -14.35 -3.54 8.32
N SER A 79 -15.08 -3.61 7.21
CA SER A 79 -15.49 -4.86 6.56
C SER A 79 -14.73 -5.05 5.23
N VAL A 80 -14.29 -6.27 4.95
CA VAL A 80 -13.70 -6.59 3.65
C VAL A 80 -14.80 -6.60 2.61
N ILE A 81 -14.72 -5.69 1.64
CA ILE A 81 -15.69 -5.60 0.56
C ILE A 81 -15.21 -6.29 -0.71
N ALA A 82 -13.90 -6.40 -0.94
CA ALA A 82 -13.34 -7.11 -2.08
C ALA A 82 -11.94 -7.65 -1.76
N GLN A 83 -11.59 -8.76 -2.38
CA GLN A 83 -10.26 -9.35 -2.29
C GLN A 83 -9.95 -10.10 -3.59
N GLY A 84 -8.75 -9.92 -4.13
CA GLY A 84 -8.33 -10.59 -5.36
C GLY A 84 -7.03 -10.03 -5.91
N THR A 85 -6.78 -10.31 -7.18
CA THR A 85 -5.77 -9.61 -7.98
C THR A 85 -6.16 -8.13 -8.16
N PRO A 86 -5.22 -7.25 -8.50
CA PRO A 86 -5.55 -5.85 -8.76
C PRO A 86 -6.62 -5.67 -9.85
N GLN A 87 -6.57 -6.48 -10.91
CA GLN A 87 -7.57 -6.45 -11.98
C GLN A 87 -8.97 -6.86 -11.50
N GLU A 88 -9.08 -7.92 -10.70
CA GLU A 88 -10.37 -8.35 -10.13
C GLU A 88 -10.95 -7.28 -9.21
N VAL A 89 -10.12 -6.72 -8.32
CA VAL A 89 -10.53 -5.68 -7.37
C VAL A 89 -10.93 -4.39 -8.10
N ARG A 90 -10.19 -3.97 -9.12
CA ARG A 90 -10.50 -2.77 -9.92
C ARG A 90 -11.87 -2.88 -10.61
N ASN A 91 -12.24 -4.09 -11.03
CA ASN A 91 -13.48 -4.34 -11.73
C ASN A 91 -14.63 -4.72 -10.79
N ASP A 92 -14.39 -4.84 -9.48
CA ASP A 92 -15.41 -5.17 -8.50
C ASP A 92 -16.39 -3.98 -8.37
N PRO A 93 -17.70 -4.17 -8.65
CA PRO A 93 -18.68 -3.09 -8.58
C PRO A 93 -18.73 -2.39 -7.22
N ARG A 94 -18.50 -3.12 -6.11
CA ARG A 94 -18.51 -2.55 -4.75
C ARG A 94 -17.33 -1.62 -4.52
N VAL A 95 -16.17 -1.97 -5.09
CA VAL A 95 -14.96 -1.14 -5.03
C VAL A 95 -15.16 0.11 -5.87
N ILE A 96 -15.72 -0.02 -7.07
CA ILE A 96 -16.04 1.11 -7.95
C ILE A 96 -17.02 2.07 -7.26
N GLU A 97 -18.08 1.55 -6.63
CA GLU A 97 -19.07 2.34 -5.89
C GLU A 97 -18.44 3.13 -4.73
N VAL A 98 -17.55 2.50 -3.96
CA VAL A 98 -16.85 3.14 -2.84
C VAL A 98 -15.85 4.19 -3.32
N TYR A 99 -15.12 3.94 -4.43
CA TYR A 99 -14.12 4.86 -4.97
C TYR A 99 -14.69 6.05 -5.76
N LEU A 100 -15.80 5.85 -6.48
CA LEU A 100 -16.50 6.93 -7.19
C LEU A 100 -17.49 7.68 -6.29
N GLY A 101 -17.74 7.13 -5.10
CA GLY A 101 -18.67 7.65 -4.14
C GLY A 101 -20.11 7.27 -4.45
N LYS A 102 -20.83 7.04 -3.37
CA LYS A 102 -22.25 7.36 -3.21
C LYS A 102 -22.48 8.80 -3.67
N GLY A 103 -22.61 8.99 -4.98
CA GLY A 103 -23.08 10.22 -5.60
C GLY A 103 -24.61 10.27 -5.51
N SER A 104 -25.12 10.40 -4.28
CA SER A 104 -26.51 10.73 -3.97
C SER A 104 -26.60 11.36 -2.60
#